data_AF-A0A432QAR3-F1
#
_entry.id   AF-A0A432QAR3-F1
#
_cell.length_a   1.000
_cell.length_b   1.000
_cell.length_c   1.000
_cell.angle_alpha   90.00
_cell.angle_beta   90.00
_cell.angle_gamma   90.00
#
_symmetry.space_group_name_H-M   'P 1'
#
loop_
_entity.id
_entity.type
_entity.pdbx_description
1 polymer ?
#
loop_
_entity_poly.entity_id
_entity_poly.type
_entity_poly.pdbx_seq_one_letter_code
_entity_poly.pdbx_strand_id
1 'polypeptide(L)'
;MIRYLLILMTALLCSSSALLAGQDTPPLVPALQPPQTVAPGTATASSSADELFDIKGPIEIPAANTTIYLIIASILALIMLIVVVLLLRKRTKKHKAIMAHETALLKLQPAQQLIEEHKVEDFVTLVDQTLRDYIEQRFTLSAKRQTTREFITTLTDNKEILPEILTQNSSHLTNLRTLFDLVKFARADMTTSSMQKSLSELISFIESTRMEAQ
;
A
#
# COMPACT_ATOMS: atom_id res chain seq x y z
N MET A 1 4.49 -8.16 -12.74
CA MET A 1 3.33 -7.39 -13.24
C MET A 1 3.37 -5.91 -12.83
N ILE A 2 3.60 -5.56 -11.55
CA ILE A 2 3.65 -4.15 -11.07
C ILE A 2 4.81 -3.33 -11.67
N ARG A 3 5.98 -3.93 -11.91
CA ARG A 3 7.10 -3.27 -12.61
C ARG A 3 6.77 -2.92 -14.07
N TYR A 4 5.96 -3.73 -14.74
CA TYR A 4 5.57 -3.50 -16.14
C TYR A 4 4.56 -2.36 -16.29
N LEU A 5 3.63 -2.21 -15.33
CA LEU A 5 2.66 -1.12 -15.35
C LEU A 5 3.32 0.25 -15.10
N LEU A 6 4.35 0.28 -14.25
CA LEU A 6 5.07 1.51 -13.92
C LEU A 6 5.99 1.97 -15.07
N ILE A 7 6.61 1.04 -15.80
CA ILE A 7 7.44 1.32 -16.98
C ILE A 7 6.59 1.77 -18.18
N LEU A 8 5.39 1.20 -18.37
CA LEU A 8 4.48 1.56 -19.46
C LEU A 8 3.95 3.01 -19.30
N MET A 9 3.72 3.47 -18.07
CA MET A 9 3.23 4.82 -17.80
C MET A 9 4.30 5.91 -17.91
N THR A 10 5.59 5.59 -17.68
CA THR A 10 6.68 6.55 -17.90
C THR A 10 6.94 6.82 -19.39
N ALA A 11 6.64 5.87 -20.27
CA ALA A 11 6.81 6.04 -21.72
C ALA A 11 5.75 6.97 -22.35
N LEU A 12 4.59 7.16 -21.70
CA LEU A 12 3.49 7.95 -22.24
C LEU A 12 3.64 9.47 -21.98
N LEU A 13 4.48 9.88 -21.03
CA LEU A 13 4.68 11.29 -20.68
C LEU A 13 5.79 12.01 -21.49
N CYS A 14 6.58 11.30 -22.31
CA CYS A 14 7.68 11.90 -23.07
C CYS A 14 7.33 12.34 -24.51
N SER A 15 6.10 12.12 -24.99
CA SER A 15 5.77 12.33 -26.42
C SER A 15 5.13 13.68 -26.77
N SER A 16 4.91 14.60 -25.82
CA SER A 16 4.07 15.80 -26.06
C SER A 16 4.82 17.14 -26.20
N SER A 17 6.14 17.12 -26.36
CA SER A 17 6.93 18.36 -26.49
C SER A 17 7.66 18.41 -27.84
N ALA A 18 6.91 18.49 -28.94
CA ALA A 18 7.45 18.90 -30.24
C ALA A 18 6.31 19.30 -31.20
N LEU A 19 5.75 20.50 -31.07
CA LEU A 19 5.20 21.24 -32.23
C LEU A 19 4.79 22.67 -31.84
N LEU A 20 5.65 23.66 -32.13
CA LEU A 20 5.23 24.94 -32.73
C LEU A 20 6.49 25.74 -33.12
N ALA A 21 7.02 25.40 -34.30
CA ALA A 21 7.98 26.23 -35.00
C ALA A 21 7.26 26.90 -36.18
N GLY A 22 7.26 28.23 -36.15
CA GLY A 22 7.23 29.18 -37.27
C GLY A 22 6.26 28.96 -38.44
N GLN A 23 5.47 29.99 -38.74
CA GLN A 23 5.58 30.56 -40.07
C GLN A 23 5.12 32.01 -40.13
N ASP A 24 6.09 32.82 -40.54
CA ASP A 24 6.00 34.22 -40.90
C ASP A 24 5.06 34.48 -42.08
N THR A 25 4.64 35.73 -42.14
CA THR A 25 3.81 36.42 -43.13
C THR A 25 4.29 36.29 -44.58
N PRO A 26 3.39 36.52 -45.55
CA PRO A 26 3.72 37.44 -46.64
C PRO A 26 2.58 38.43 -46.99
N PRO A 27 2.86 39.45 -47.83
CA PRO A 27 2.40 40.82 -47.58
C PRO A 27 1.28 41.35 -48.50
N LEU A 28 0.66 42.40 -47.99
CA LEU A 28 0.14 43.63 -48.63
C LEU A 28 0.15 43.68 -50.17
N VAL A 29 -1.05 43.68 -50.76
CA VAL A 29 -1.31 44.16 -52.12
C VAL A 29 -1.50 45.69 -52.09
N PRO A 30 -0.76 46.49 -52.88
CA PRO A 30 -0.90 47.94 -52.90
C PRO A 30 -2.15 48.44 -53.65
N ALA A 31 -2.62 49.60 -53.19
CA ALA A 31 -3.69 50.42 -53.73
C ALA A 31 -3.49 50.83 -55.20
N LEU A 32 -4.60 50.87 -55.95
CA LEU A 32 -4.74 51.61 -57.19
C LEU A 32 -6.19 52.14 -57.33
N GLN A 33 -6.33 53.44 -57.18
CA GLN A 33 -7.42 54.31 -57.68
C GLN A 33 -6.75 55.34 -58.61
N PRO A 34 -7.47 56.13 -59.45
CA PRO A 34 -8.80 55.99 -60.09
C PRO A 34 -8.71 56.30 -61.63
N PRO A 35 -9.81 56.56 -62.38
CA PRO A 35 -10.33 57.94 -62.45
C PRO A 35 -11.85 58.06 -62.38
N GLN A 36 -12.27 59.26 -61.99
CA GLN A 36 -13.64 59.72 -61.76
C GLN A 36 -14.41 59.99 -63.04
N THR A 37 -15.76 59.91 -62.99
CA THR A 37 -16.64 60.87 -63.70
C THR A 37 -18.04 60.95 -63.05
N VAL A 38 -18.34 62.10 -62.38
CA VAL A 38 -19.53 63.00 -62.48
C VAL A 38 -20.95 62.35 -62.37
N ALA A 39 -21.98 62.78 -61.62
CA ALA A 39 -22.44 64.01 -60.95
C ALA A 39 -23.67 63.70 -60.04
N PRO A 40 -24.21 64.65 -59.25
CA PRO A 40 -25.06 64.43 -58.08
C PRO A 40 -26.58 64.53 -58.34
N GLY A 41 -27.37 63.81 -57.53
CA GLY A 41 -28.82 63.97 -57.41
C GLY A 41 -29.24 63.93 -55.94
N THR A 42 -29.59 65.09 -55.40
CA THR A 42 -30.15 65.34 -54.07
C THR A 42 -31.62 64.90 -53.98
N ALA A 43 -32.01 64.21 -52.89
CA ALA A 43 -33.29 64.41 -52.21
C ALA A 43 -33.36 63.66 -50.86
N THR A 44 -33.23 64.46 -49.80
CA THR A 44 -33.82 64.47 -48.45
C THR A 44 -34.66 63.28 -47.93
N ALA A 45 -34.37 62.96 -46.67
CA ALA A 45 -34.98 61.99 -45.77
C ALA A 45 -36.46 62.20 -45.39
N SER A 46 -37.10 61.09 -45.01
CA SER A 46 -38.17 60.94 -44.00
C SER A 46 -38.33 59.44 -43.74
N SER A 47 -37.75 58.88 -42.68
CA SER A 47 -38.26 58.81 -41.29
C SER A 47 -39.53 57.98 -41.13
N SER A 48 -39.35 56.66 -41.01
CA SER A 48 -40.07 55.81 -40.02
C SER A 48 -39.42 54.42 -40.02
N ALA A 49 -38.18 54.36 -39.54
CA ALA A 49 -37.54 53.10 -39.21
C ALA A 49 -38.08 52.65 -37.85
N ASP A 50 -39.04 51.73 -37.91
CA ASP A 50 -39.05 50.50 -37.13
C ASP A 50 -38.11 50.52 -35.89
N GLU A 51 -38.68 50.55 -34.68
CA GLU A 51 -37.95 50.28 -33.44
C GLU A 51 -37.53 48.80 -33.40
N LEU A 52 -36.57 48.43 -34.24
CA LEU A 52 -35.81 47.20 -34.12
C LEU A 52 -34.90 47.33 -32.90
N PHE A 53 -35.25 46.62 -31.83
CA PHE A 53 -34.36 46.46 -30.69
C PHE A 53 -33.07 45.76 -31.13
N ASP A 54 -31.94 46.39 -30.79
CA ASP A 54 -30.60 45.87 -31.07
C ASP A 54 -30.43 44.46 -30.47
N ILE A 55 -30.08 43.49 -31.32
CA ILE A 55 -29.89 42.10 -30.91
C ILE A 55 -28.61 42.03 -30.10
N LYS A 56 -28.72 41.72 -28.80
CA LYS A 56 -27.54 41.46 -27.95
C LYS A 56 -26.66 40.41 -28.61
N GLY A 57 -25.39 40.75 -28.84
CA GLY A 57 -24.40 39.84 -29.41
C GLY A 57 -24.23 38.56 -28.57
N PRO A 58 -23.64 37.50 -29.14
CA PRO A 58 -23.44 36.23 -28.47
C PRO A 58 -22.72 36.41 -27.12
N ILE A 59 -23.29 35.87 -26.05
CA ILE A 59 -22.64 35.82 -24.74
C ILE A 59 -21.54 34.76 -24.82
N GLU A 60 -20.29 35.18 -24.72
CA GLU A 60 -19.17 34.24 -24.66
C GLU A 60 -19.24 33.44 -23.35
N ILE A 61 -19.46 32.13 -23.48
CA ILE A 61 -19.39 31.21 -22.34
C ILE A 61 -17.91 31.06 -22.00
N PRO A 62 -17.47 31.39 -20.78
CA PRO A 62 -16.06 31.27 -20.42
C PRO A 62 -15.62 29.82 -20.60
N ALA A 63 -14.50 29.62 -21.29
CA ALA A 63 -13.96 28.30 -21.56
C ALA A 63 -13.81 27.53 -20.24
N ALA A 64 -14.32 26.29 -20.23
CA ALA A 64 -14.22 25.42 -19.06
C ALA A 64 -12.74 25.34 -18.61
N ASN A 65 -12.52 25.57 -17.32
CA ASN A 65 -11.22 25.56 -16.68
C ASN A 65 -10.64 24.13 -16.66
N THR A 66 -10.08 23.71 -17.79
CA THR A 66 -9.47 22.39 -17.99
C THR A 66 -8.45 22.05 -16.89
N THR A 67 -7.78 23.06 -16.34
CA THR A 67 -6.89 22.96 -15.18
C THR A 67 -7.56 22.38 -13.93
N ILE A 68 -8.81 22.76 -13.62
CA ILE A 68 -9.56 22.24 -12.48
C ILE A 68 -9.95 20.78 -12.67
N TYR A 69 -10.35 20.39 -13.88
CA TYR A 69 -10.61 18.99 -14.21
C TYR A 69 -9.34 18.13 -14.10
N LEU A 70 -8.19 18.65 -14.54
CA LEU A 70 -6.89 17.98 -14.40
C LEU A 70 -6.48 17.83 -12.93
N ILE A 71 -6.71 18.84 -12.08
CA ILE A 71 -6.44 18.77 -10.64
C ILE A 71 -7.33 17.70 -9.99
N ILE A 72 -8.62 17.69 -10.29
CA ILE A 72 -9.57 16.70 -9.76
C ILE A 72 -9.18 15.29 -10.21
N ALA A 73 -8.85 15.11 -11.50
CA ALA A 73 -8.40 13.82 -12.03
C ALA A 73 -7.11 13.34 -11.35
N SER A 74 -6.15 14.24 -11.10
CA SER A 74 -4.92 13.93 -10.37
C SER A 74 -5.18 13.48 -8.94
N ILE A 75 -6.07 14.18 -8.21
CA ILE A 75 -6.45 13.81 -6.84
C ILE A 75 -7.15 12.44 -6.83
N LEU A 76 -8.08 12.19 -7.75
CA LEU A 76 -8.76 10.90 -7.87
C LEU A 76 -7.78 9.76 -8.17
N ALA A 77 -6.83 9.98 -9.08
CA ALA A 77 -5.78 9.01 -9.39
C ALA A 77 -4.91 8.70 -8.16
N LEU A 78 -4.55 9.72 -7.37
CA LEU A 78 -3.78 9.54 -6.13
C LEU A 78 -4.55 8.73 -5.09
N ILE A 79 -5.83 9.04 -4.87
CA ILE A 79 -6.69 8.29 -3.94
C ILE A 79 -6.82 6.84 -4.38
N MET A 80 -7.08 6.60 -5.67
CA MET A 80 -7.16 5.25 -6.23
C MET A 80 -5.86 4.47 -5.99
N LEU A 81 -4.70 5.10 -6.24
CA LEU A 81 -3.40 4.49 -6.01
C LEU A 81 -3.21 4.08 -4.53
N ILE A 82 -3.56 4.96 -3.59
CA ILE A 82 -3.47 4.68 -2.15
C ILE A 82 -4.34 3.47 -1.80
N VAL A 83 -5.60 3.45 -2.26
CA VAL A 83 -6.53 2.33 -1.99
C VAL A 83 -5.98 1.02 -2.54
N VAL A 84 -5.51 1.00 -3.79
CA VAL A 84 -4.92 -0.20 -4.41
C VAL A 84 -3.72 -0.70 -3.61
N VAL A 85 -2.81 0.19 -3.21
CA VAL A 85 -1.63 -0.18 -2.40
C VAL A 85 -2.06 -0.77 -1.05
N LEU A 86 -3.04 -0.17 -0.37
CA LEU A 86 -3.53 -0.68 0.91
C LEU A 86 -4.20 -2.06 0.78
N LEU A 87 -5.01 -2.28 -0.25
CA LEU A 87 -5.65 -3.57 -0.52
C LEU A 87 -4.61 -4.65 -0.84
N LEU A 88 -3.60 -4.34 -1.65
CA LEU A 88 -2.52 -5.28 -1.97
C LEU A 88 -1.69 -5.62 -0.72
N ARG A 89 -1.34 -4.63 0.11
CA ARG A 89 -0.63 -4.86 1.38
C ARG A 89 -1.45 -5.73 2.34
N LYS A 90 -2.77 -5.54 2.42
CA LYS A 90 -3.64 -6.42 3.23
C LYS A 90 -3.63 -7.85 2.70
N ARG A 91 -3.73 -8.05 1.38
CA ARG A 91 -3.75 -9.39 0.77
C ARG A 91 -2.42 -10.14 0.95
N THR A 92 -1.29 -9.47 0.78
CA THR A 92 0.03 -10.10 0.98
C THR A 92 0.28 -10.47 2.44
N LYS A 93 -0.13 -9.60 3.39
CA LYS A 93 -0.07 -9.91 4.82
C LYS A 93 -0.90 -11.15 5.15
N LYS A 94 -2.16 -11.23 4.70
CA LYS A 94 -3.03 -12.40 4.93
C LYS A 94 -2.41 -13.69 4.38
N HIS A 95 -1.91 -13.66 3.14
CA HIS A 95 -1.28 -14.85 2.55
C HIS A 95 -0.03 -15.29 3.31
N LYS A 96 0.87 -14.36 3.66
CA LYS A 96 2.07 -14.66 4.47
C LYS A 96 1.68 -15.27 5.82
N ALA A 97 0.62 -14.73 6.42
CA ALA A 97 0.13 -15.12 7.73
C ALA A 97 -0.48 -16.55 7.72
N ILE A 98 -1.15 -16.96 6.64
CA ILE A 98 -1.62 -18.35 6.43
C ILE A 98 -0.44 -19.30 6.28
N MET A 99 0.52 -18.97 5.40
CA MET A 99 1.71 -19.80 5.18
C MET A 99 2.54 -19.97 6.45
N ALA A 100 2.65 -18.94 7.29
CA ALA A 100 3.39 -19.00 8.55
C ALA A 100 2.83 -20.06 9.50
N HIS A 101 1.50 -20.13 9.62
CA HIS A 101 0.81 -21.11 10.48
C HIS A 101 1.05 -22.54 10.00
N GLU A 102 0.80 -22.81 8.72
CA GLU A 102 1.01 -24.15 8.13
C GLU A 102 2.47 -24.58 8.23
N THR A 103 3.41 -23.67 7.95
CA THR A 103 4.85 -23.94 8.05
C THR A 103 5.26 -24.26 9.50
N ALA A 104 4.71 -23.54 10.49
CA ALA A 104 5.04 -23.76 11.88
C ALA A 104 4.52 -25.11 12.39
N LEU A 105 3.26 -25.46 12.07
CA LEU A 105 2.72 -26.78 12.45
C LEU A 105 3.48 -27.93 11.79
N LEU A 106 3.86 -27.79 10.52
CA LEU A 106 4.68 -28.79 9.83
C LEU A 106 6.04 -28.98 10.52
N LYS A 107 6.69 -27.88 10.93
CA LYS A 107 7.98 -27.95 11.66
C LYS A 107 7.86 -28.64 13.02
N LEU A 108 6.69 -28.61 13.67
CA LEU A 108 6.47 -29.24 14.98
C LEU A 108 6.16 -30.73 14.91
N GLN A 109 5.93 -31.31 13.71
CA GLN A 109 5.65 -32.74 13.56
C GLN A 109 6.65 -33.69 14.25
N PRO A 110 7.98 -33.50 14.13
CA PRO A 110 8.94 -34.39 14.79
C PRO A 110 8.99 -34.23 16.32
N ALA A 111 8.33 -33.23 16.90
CA ALA A 111 8.42 -32.95 18.34
C ALA A 111 7.94 -34.11 19.21
N GLN A 112 6.90 -34.85 18.79
CA GLN A 112 6.43 -36.00 19.56
C GLN A 112 7.47 -37.13 19.62
N GLN A 113 8.13 -37.42 18.50
CA GLN A 113 9.20 -38.42 18.46
C GLN A 113 10.37 -38.01 19.37
N LEU A 114 10.75 -36.72 19.39
CA LEU A 114 11.81 -36.22 20.28
C LEU A 114 11.44 -36.36 21.77
N ILE A 115 10.16 -36.23 22.12
CA ILE A 115 9.64 -36.45 23.47
C ILE A 115 9.76 -37.93 23.86
N GLU A 116 9.36 -38.85 22.97
CA GLU A 116 9.43 -40.30 23.19
C GLU A 116 10.88 -40.78 23.35
N GLU A 117 11.79 -40.24 22.54
CA GLU A 117 13.24 -40.53 22.60
C GLU A 117 13.96 -39.78 23.73
N HIS A 118 13.25 -38.96 24.50
CA HIS A 118 13.79 -38.10 25.57
C HIS A 118 14.95 -37.19 25.11
N LYS A 119 14.91 -36.73 23.86
CA LYS A 119 15.89 -35.80 23.27
C LYS A 119 15.57 -34.35 23.61
N VAL A 120 15.81 -33.98 24.87
CA VAL A 120 15.42 -32.67 25.43
C VAL A 120 16.03 -31.49 24.67
N GLU A 121 17.33 -31.53 24.34
CA GLU A 121 18.01 -30.41 23.67
C GLU A 121 17.51 -30.17 22.24
N ASP A 122 17.28 -31.25 21.50
CA ASP A 122 16.73 -31.20 20.14
C ASP A 122 15.29 -30.69 20.18
N PHE A 123 14.47 -31.17 21.12
CA PHE A 123 13.10 -30.72 21.32
C PHE A 123 13.06 -29.21 21.62
N VAL A 124 13.84 -28.76 22.60
CA VAL A 124 13.88 -27.35 22.99
C VAL A 124 14.41 -26.47 21.85
N THR A 125 15.38 -26.94 21.07
CA THR A 125 15.87 -26.21 19.90
C THR A 125 14.80 -26.09 18.81
N LEU A 126 14.13 -27.19 18.48
CA LEU A 126 13.07 -27.24 17.48
C LEU A 126 11.90 -26.31 17.82
N VAL A 127 11.36 -26.45 19.03
CA VAL A 127 10.18 -25.69 19.49
C VAL A 127 10.50 -24.21 19.58
N ASP A 128 11.67 -23.87 20.11
CA ASP A 128 12.12 -22.49 20.24
C ASP A 128 12.34 -21.78 18.90
N GLN A 129 12.99 -22.46 17.95
CA GLN A 129 13.20 -21.93 16.60
C GLN A 129 11.87 -21.77 15.87
N THR A 130 10.96 -22.73 16.01
CA THR A 130 9.64 -22.67 15.38
C THR A 130 8.81 -21.52 15.92
N LEU A 131 8.82 -21.29 17.23
CA LEU A 131 8.16 -20.15 17.85
C LEU A 131 8.70 -18.81 17.30
N ARG A 132 10.03 -18.64 17.27
CA ARG A 132 10.65 -17.40 16.75
C ARG A 132 10.32 -17.19 15.27
N ASP A 133 10.43 -18.25 14.46
CA ASP A 133 10.10 -18.21 13.03
C ASP A 133 8.64 -17.82 12.80
N TYR A 134 7.72 -18.43 13.56
CA TYR A 134 6.29 -18.14 13.47
C TYR A 134 6.00 -16.69 13.79
N ILE A 135 6.53 -16.18 14.90
CA ILE A 135 6.30 -14.79 15.31
C ILE A 135 6.83 -13.80 14.27
N GLU A 136 8.01 -14.06 13.71
CA GLU A 136 8.61 -13.19 12.70
C GLU A 136 7.84 -13.19 11.37
N GLN A 137 7.36 -14.35 10.96
CA GLN A 137 6.57 -14.47 9.74
C GLN A 137 5.18 -13.87 9.92
N ARG A 138 4.49 -14.17 11.02
CA ARG A 138 3.11 -13.78 11.30
C ARG A 138 2.96 -12.32 11.71
N PHE A 139 3.80 -11.85 12.64
CA PHE A 139 3.66 -10.54 13.26
C PHE A 139 4.69 -9.52 12.76
N THR A 140 5.58 -9.90 11.85
CA THR A 140 6.64 -9.02 11.31
C THR A 140 7.58 -8.49 12.39
N LEU A 141 7.65 -9.16 13.54
CA LEU A 141 8.57 -8.86 14.63
C LEU A 141 9.92 -9.56 14.38
N SER A 142 11.06 -8.90 14.61
CA SER A 142 12.38 -9.51 14.38
C SER A 142 12.79 -10.51 15.46
N ALA A 143 11.93 -11.49 15.76
CA ALA A 143 12.10 -12.42 16.86
C ALA A 143 13.37 -13.25 16.75
N LYS A 144 13.87 -13.61 15.56
CA LYS A 144 15.13 -14.39 15.46
C LYS A 144 16.39 -13.59 15.77
N ARG A 145 16.35 -12.27 15.55
CA ARG A 145 17.49 -11.36 15.75
C ARG A 145 17.59 -10.83 17.19
N GLN A 146 16.57 -11.10 18.00
CA GLN A 146 16.49 -10.62 19.37
C GLN A 146 17.01 -11.65 20.38
N THR A 147 17.72 -11.17 21.38
CA THR A 147 18.02 -11.98 22.57
C THR A 147 16.73 -12.33 23.32
N THR A 148 16.78 -13.33 24.22
CA THR A 148 15.62 -13.69 25.06
C THR A 148 15.09 -12.48 25.85
N ARG A 149 15.97 -11.64 26.40
CA ARG A 149 15.58 -10.42 27.13
C ARG A 149 14.90 -9.39 26.23
N GLU A 150 15.50 -9.07 25.09
CA GLU A 150 14.92 -8.12 24.12
C GLU A 150 13.55 -8.56 23.62
N PHE A 151 13.38 -9.86 23.39
CA PHE A 151 12.09 -10.43 23.00
C PHE A 151 11.03 -10.22 24.10
N ILE A 152 11.37 -10.51 25.36
CA ILE A 152 10.46 -10.32 26.51
C ILE A 152 10.14 -8.83 26.73
N THR A 153 11.14 -7.95 26.67
CA THR A 153 10.96 -6.50 26.74
C THR A 153 10.05 -6.03 25.62
N THR A 154 10.22 -6.55 24.40
CA THR A 154 9.34 -6.20 23.28
C THR A 154 7.89 -6.54 23.59
N LEU A 155 7.61 -7.76 24.07
CA LEU A 155 6.26 -8.21 24.43
C LEU A 155 5.63 -7.42 25.59
N THR A 156 6.45 -6.90 26.50
CA THR A 156 5.97 -6.27 27.74
C THR A 156 5.79 -4.76 27.60
N ASP A 157 6.71 -4.08 26.91
CA ASP A 157 6.78 -2.61 26.88
C ASP A 157 6.08 -2.02 25.66
N ASN A 158 5.92 -2.78 24.57
CA ASN A 158 5.35 -2.28 23.31
C ASN A 158 3.89 -2.70 23.10
N LYS A 159 3.12 -2.84 24.19
CA LYS A 159 1.74 -3.35 24.14
C LYS A 159 0.79 -2.54 23.26
N GLU A 160 1.02 -1.23 23.14
CA GLU A 160 0.21 -0.34 22.30
C GLU A 160 0.43 -0.55 20.80
N ILE A 161 1.60 -1.08 20.41
CA ILE A 161 2.00 -1.27 19.01
C ILE A 161 1.79 -2.73 18.57
N LEU A 162 1.82 -3.65 19.53
CA LEU A 162 1.67 -5.08 19.29
C LEU A 162 0.21 -5.48 19.05
N PRO A 163 -0.03 -6.50 18.21
CA PRO A 163 -1.33 -7.14 18.08
C PRO A 163 -1.85 -7.62 19.45
N GLU A 164 -3.15 -7.47 19.67
CA GLU A 164 -3.80 -7.78 20.95
C GLU A 164 -3.53 -9.22 21.41
N ILE A 165 -3.63 -10.21 20.52
CA ILE A 165 -3.34 -11.61 20.88
C ILE A 165 -1.91 -11.85 21.35
N LEU A 166 -0.93 -11.08 20.85
CA LEU A 166 0.45 -11.17 21.34
C LEU A 166 0.58 -10.59 22.74
N THR A 167 -0.13 -9.51 23.05
CA THR A 167 -0.09 -8.90 24.39
C THR A 167 -0.83 -9.76 25.41
N GLN A 168 -1.96 -10.36 25.03
CA GLN A 168 -2.72 -11.32 25.85
C GLN A 168 -1.88 -12.56 26.19
N ASN A 169 -1.08 -13.07 25.25
CA ASN A 169 -0.23 -14.26 25.46
C ASN A 169 1.19 -13.91 25.97
N SER A 170 1.49 -12.64 26.27
CA SER A 170 2.85 -12.18 26.60
C SER A 170 3.47 -12.90 27.80
N SER A 171 2.68 -13.16 28.85
CA SER A 171 3.12 -13.87 30.07
C SER A 171 3.49 -15.33 29.77
N HIS A 172 2.64 -16.04 29.03
CA HIS A 172 2.87 -17.41 28.61
C HIS A 172 4.13 -17.53 27.74
N LEU A 173 4.27 -16.66 26.74
CA LEU A 173 5.44 -16.63 25.87
C LEU A 173 6.72 -16.31 26.65
N THR A 174 6.67 -15.40 27.63
CA THR A 174 7.80 -15.06 28.50
C THR A 174 8.23 -16.24 29.36
N ASN A 175 7.27 -16.95 29.96
CA ASN A 175 7.54 -18.13 30.78
C ASN A 175 8.16 -19.26 29.95
N LEU A 176 7.57 -19.55 28.79
CA LEU A 176 8.07 -20.57 27.85
C LEU A 176 9.50 -20.23 27.39
N ARG A 177 9.73 -18.97 27.02
CA ARG A 177 11.04 -18.46 26.60
C ARG A 177 12.10 -18.65 27.67
N THR A 178 11.76 -18.29 28.92
CA THR A 178 12.67 -18.37 30.06
C THR A 178 13.01 -19.83 30.39
N LEU A 179 12.02 -20.72 30.32
CA LEU A 179 12.22 -22.16 30.50
C LEU A 179 13.22 -22.73 29.49
N PHE A 180 13.07 -22.40 28.21
CA PHE A 180 14.01 -22.86 27.17
C PHE A 180 15.42 -22.29 27.34
N ASP A 181 15.55 -21.05 27.81
CA ASP A 181 16.85 -20.43 28.11
C ASP A 181 17.58 -21.20 29.23
N LEU A 182 16.85 -21.56 30.30
CA LEU A 182 17.39 -22.37 31.40
C LEU A 182 17.87 -23.75 30.93
N VAL A 183 17.10 -24.42 30.08
CA VAL A 183 17.52 -25.73 29.54
C VAL A 183 18.76 -25.58 28.65
N LYS A 184 18.77 -24.60 27.73
CA LYS A 184 19.86 -24.39 26.75
C LYS A 184 21.17 -23.94 27.39
N PHE A 185 21.10 -23.07 28.39
CA PHE A 185 22.28 -22.39 28.92
C PHE A 185 22.66 -22.82 30.34
N ALA A 186 21.69 -23.24 31.16
CA ALA A 186 21.93 -23.71 32.52
C ALA A 186 21.87 -25.24 32.67
N ARG A 187 21.67 -25.99 31.57
CA ARG A 187 21.54 -27.45 31.56
C ARG A 187 20.47 -27.94 32.55
N ALA A 188 19.41 -27.16 32.72
CA ALA A 188 18.29 -27.55 33.55
C ALA A 188 17.56 -28.75 32.93
N ASP A 189 17.17 -29.72 33.76
CA ASP A 189 16.40 -30.88 33.31
C ASP A 189 14.96 -30.47 32.93
N MET A 190 14.39 -31.20 31.97
CA MET A 190 13.01 -31.02 31.54
C MET A 190 12.29 -32.37 31.49
N THR A 191 11.19 -32.50 32.21
CA THR A 191 10.41 -33.73 32.25
C THR A 191 9.60 -33.90 30.96
N THR A 192 9.24 -35.15 30.63
CA THR A 192 8.35 -35.48 29.50
C THR A 192 7.02 -34.72 29.58
N SER A 193 6.45 -34.57 30.78
CA SER A 193 5.22 -33.80 30.99
C SER A 193 5.42 -32.32 30.67
N SER A 194 6.54 -31.71 31.09
CA SER A 194 6.87 -30.33 30.75
C SER A 194 7.06 -30.16 29.24
N MET A 195 7.71 -31.11 28.55
CA MET A 195 7.85 -31.06 27.08
C MET A 195 6.50 -31.13 26.38
N GLN A 196 5.63 -32.06 26.78
CA GLN A 196 4.27 -32.18 26.23
C GLN A 196 3.45 -30.90 26.46
N LYS A 197 3.54 -30.31 27.65
CA LYS A 197 2.88 -29.06 27.98
C LYS A 197 3.39 -27.90 27.13
N SER A 198 4.70 -27.73 27.01
CA SER A 198 5.29 -26.68 26.18
C SER A 198 4.92 -26.82 24.70
N LEU A 199 4.84 -28.06 24.19
CA LEU A 199 4.40 -28.33 22.82
C LEU A 199 2.93 -27.97 22.62
N SER A 200 2.04 -28.38 23.53
CA SER A 200 0.61 -28.10 23.43
C SER A 200 0.30 -26.61 23.59
N GLU A 201 1.00 -25.91 24.47
CA GLU A 201 0.92 -24.45 24.61
C GLU A 201 1.32 -23.73 23.32
N LEU A 202 2.41 -24.16 22.67
CA LEU A 202 2.83 -23.56 21.40
C LEU A 202 1.83 -23.82 20.28
N ILE A 203 1.32 -25.05 20.16
CA ILE A 203 0.31 -25.39 19.13
C ILE A 203 -0.96 -24.57 19.36
N SER A 204 -1.47 -24.52 20.59
CA SER A 204 -2.65 -23.71 20.94
C SER A 204 -2.45 -22.22 20.64
N PHE A 205 -1.27 -21.69 20.91
CA PHE A 205 -0.91 -20.32 20.53
C PHE A 205 -0.92 -20.11 19.01
N ILE A 206 -0.33 -21.03 18.23
CA ILE A 206 -0.30 -20.96 16.77
C ILE A 206 -1.72 -21.08 16.17
N GLU A 207 -2.58 -21.91 16.75
CA GLU A 207 -3.96 -22.11 16.32
C GLU A 207 -4.87 -20.93 16.67
N SER A 208 -4.83 -20.43 17.91
CA SER A 208 -5.61 -19.25 18.33
C SER A 208 -5.25 -18.02 17.52
N THR A 209 -3.96 -17.84 17.21
CA THR A 209 -3.48 -16.71 16.39
C THR A 209 -3.75 -16.87 14.90
N ARG A 210 -4.31 -18.00 14.43
CA ARG A 210 -4.66 -18.23 13.02
C ARG A 210 -5.78 -17.28 12.53
N MET A 211 -6.82 -17.10 13.35
CA MET A 211 -8.09 -16.49 12.93
C MET A 211 -8.18 -14.96 13.11
N GLU A 212 -7.41 -14.35 14.01
CA GLU A 212 -7.50 -12.90 14.27
C GLU A 212 -6.98 -11.98 13.15
N ALA A 213 -6.41 -12.51 12.07
CA ALA A 213 -6.00 -11.69 10.92
C ALA A 213 -7.11 -11.58 9.85
N GLN A 214 -8.38 -11.68 10.23
CA GLN A 214 -9.52 -11.44 9.34
C GLN A 214 -9.81 -9.95 9.18
#